data_AF-A0A7W8DQI7-F1
#
_entry.id   AF-A0A7W8DQI7-F1
#
_cell.length_a   1.000
_cell.length_b   1.000
_cell.length_c   1.000
_cell.angle_alpha   90.00
_cell.angle_beta   90.00
_cell.angle_gamma   90.00
#
_symmetry.space_group_name_H-M   'P 1'
#
loop_
_entity.id
_entity.type
_entity.pdbx_description
1 polymer ?
#
loop_
_entity_poly.entity_id
_entity_poly.type
_entity_poly.pdbx_seq_one_letter_code
_entity_poly.pdbx_strand_id
1 'polypeptide(L)'
;MIPNLNVFVLSTALAVVLPVHVWSQETVAPNSIAASAGEFVARVIFWTEDQTPADFLEMAGQHTKARWRTMYRPQPPSPTADRNKAAFTLGSLIGETFLIWEAGDSQQFRNNNQDIVTYCRMLGLGEKMKPRLMAQAKMAEMDEWKDLRQEIVDGHQELLRLLREQMDDDLAVLVDIGAWMRSLEIVSKLVVEIPDVDKRPLCIGSPALLADLRQDFSTLGENTRRSTLVQPVIGVLTELEKVWNDKNTGPPTQGMVARTHDQLREVMEELTLK
;
A
#
# COMPACT_ATOMS: atom_id res chain seq x y z
N MET A 1 27.60 -78.44 46.26
CA MET A 1 26.44 -77.59 45.92
C MET A 1 26.82 -76.76 44.71
N ILE A 2 26.04 -76.86 43.63
CA ILE A 2 26.04 -76.04 42.40
C ILE A 2 25.63 -74.59 42.81
N PRO A 3 26.10 -73.46 42.19
CA PRO A 3 25.97 -73.20 40.76
C PRO A 3 27.06 -72.41 40.00
N ASN A 4 26.84 -72.45 38.68
CA ASN A 4 27.52 -71.80 37.55
C ASN A 4 27.42 -70.26 37.52
N LEU A 5 28.40 -69.59 36.89
CA LEU A 5 28.28 -68.59 35.80
C LEU A 5 29.71 -68.17 35.40
N ASN A 6 30.30 -68.55 34.27
CA ASN A 6 30.13 -68.14 32.86
C ASN A 6 30.93 -66.88 32.44
N VAL A 7 31.56 -67.03 31.26
CA VAL A 7 32.08 -66.05 30.28
C VAL A 7 33.58 -65.66 30.33
N PHE A 8 34.21 -66.05 29.21
CA PHE A 8 35.57 -65.81 28.73
C PHE A 8 35.84 -64.34 28.37
N VAL A 9 37.07 -63.87 28.66
CA VAL A 9 37.65 -62.63 28.09
C VAL A 9 38.60 -63.03 26.96
N LEU A 10 38.32 -62.62 25.72
CA LEU A 10 39.24 -62.74 24.59
C LEU A 10 39.62 -61.34 24.09
N SER A 11 40.93 -61.10 24.03
CA SER A 11 41.56 -59.90 23.44
C SER A 11 41.33 -59.84 21.93
N THR A 12 41.01 -58.66 21.41
CA THR A 12 41.03 -58.35 19.97
C THR A 12 41.91 -57.13 19.68
N ALA A 13 42.52 -57.20 18.51
CA ALA A 13 43.70 -56.48 18.06
C ALA A 13 43.47 -54.99 17.72
N LEU A 14 44.56 -54.21 17.84
CA LEU A 14 44.67 -52.82 17.44
C LEU A 14 45.05 -52.74 15.95
N ALA A 15 44.21 -52.12 15.12
CA ALA A 15 44.53 -51.78 13.73
C ALA A 15 44.89 -50.29 13.63
N VAL A 16 46.08 -50.01 13.07
CA VAL A 16 46.59 -48.65 12.82
C VAL A 16 46.01 -48.13 11.50
N VAL A 17 45.28 -47.01 11.54
CA VAL A 17 44.79 -46.29 10.35
C VAL A 17 45.68 -45.06 10.14
N LEU A 18 46.31 -44.98 8.96
CA LEU A 18 47.08 -43.81 8.50
C LEU A 18 46.14 -42.79 7.84
N PRO A 19 46.38 -41.47 8.00
CA PRO A 19 45.52 -40.43 7.42
C PRO A 19 45.80 -40.19 5.93
N VAL A 20 44.73 -40.23 5.13
CA VAL A 20 44.70 -39.77 3.73
C VAL A 20 44.87 -38.25 3.71
N HIS A 21 45.92 -37.77 3.04
CA HIS A 21 46.13 -36.35 2.76
C HIS A 21 45.14 -35.89 1.69
N VAL A 22 44.09 -35.17 2.10
CA VAL A 22 43.20 -34.44 1.20
C VAL A 22 43.85 -33.10 0.86
N TRP A 23 44.10 -32.87 -0.42
CA TRP A 23 44.45 -31.55 -0.94
C TRP A 23 43.24 -30.64 -0.81
N SER A 24 43.30 -29.63 0.06
CA SER A 24 42.28 -28.57 0.09
C SER A 24 42.54 -27.64 -1.10
N GLN A 25 41.72 -27.75 -2.13
CA GLN A 25 41.57 -26.66 -3.09
C GLN A 25 41.05 -25.43 -2.36
N GLU A 26 41.74 -24.33 -2.61
CA GLU A 26 41.46 -22.98 -2.15
C GLU A 26 40.05 -22.56 -2.62
N THR A 27 39.05 -22.67 -1.75
CA THR A 27 37.74 -22.05 -2.00
C THR A 27 37.88 -20.57 -1.71
N VAL A 28 38.20 -19.80 -2.74
CA VAL A 28 38.03 -18.35 -2.76
C VAL A 28 36.58 -18.07 -2.41
N ALA A 29 36.34 -17.50 -1.22
CA ALA A 29 35.03 -17.02 -0.83
C ALA A 29 34.54 -16.01 -1.88
N PRO A 30 33.37 -16.22 -2.53
CA PRO A 30 32.83 -15.19 -3.38
C PRO A 30 32.45 -14.01 -2.48
N ASN A 31 33.12 -12.89 -2.76
CA ASN A 31 32.88 -11.58 -2.17
C ASN A 31 31.40 -11.29 -1.99
N SER A 32 31.09 -10.66 -0.85
CA SER A 32 29.81 -10.03 -0.56
C SER A 32 29.38 -9.13 -1.72
N ILE A 33 28.46 -9.62 -2.55
CA ILE A 33 27.68 -8.76 -3.44
C ILE A 33 26.57 -8.20 -2.57
N ALA A 34 26.78 -7.01 -2.02
CA ALA A 34 25.70 -6.22 -1.46
C ALA A 34 24.71 -5.95 -2.59
N ALA A 35 23.58 -6.66 -2.60
CA ALA A 35 22.48 -6.41 -3.52
C ALA A 35 22.09 -4.91 -3.43
N SER A 36 21.95 -4.23 -4.58
CA SER A 36 21.45 -2.86 -4.62
C SER A 36 19.97 -2.82 -4.21
N ALA A 37 19.41 -1.64 -3.85
CA ALA A 37 17.97 -1.54 -3.63
C ALA A 37 17.17 -1.97 -4.86
N GLY A 38 17.66 -1.71 -6.07
CA GLY A 38 17.00 -2.15 -7.30
C GLY A 38 16.85 -3.67 -7.39
N GLU A 39 17.84 -4.44 -6.92
CA GLU A 39 17.76 -5.91 -6.91
C GLU A 39 16.91 -6.46 -5.75
N PHE A 40 16.80 -5.69 -4.66
CA PHE A 40 15.99 -6.02 -3.49
C PHE A 40 14.50 -5.72 -3.71
N VAL A 41 14.18 -4.55 -4.28
CA VAL A 41 12.82 -4.13 -4.65
C VAL A 41 12.26 -5.01 -5.77
N ALA A 42 13.10 -5.49 -6.69
CA ALA A 42 12.68 -6.42 -7.75
C ALA A 42 12.33 -7.84 -7.26
N ARG A 43 12.76 -8.23 -6.05
CA ARG A 43 12.49 -9.57 -5.48
C ARG A 43 11.24 -9.62 -4.60
N VAL A 44 10.77 -8.47 -4.13
CA VAL A 44 9.63 -8.37 -3.21
C VAL A 44 8.52 -7.58 -3.89
N ILE A 45 7.62 -8.29 -4.56
CA ILE A 45 6.49 -7.72 -5.27
C ILE A 45 5.32 -7.59 -4.30
N PHE A 46 5.16 -6.40 -3.72
CA PHE A 46 4.00 -6.01 -2.93
C PHE A 46 2.91 -5.34 -3.78
N TRP A 47 2.88 -5.59 -5.08
CA TRP A 47 1.83 -5.06 -5.95
C TRP A 47 1.69 -5.85 -7.27
N THR A 48 0.47 -6.01 -7.76
CA THR A 48 0.17 -6.56 -9.10
C THR A 48 -0.80 -5.64 -9.83
N GLU A 49 -0.78 -5.63 -11.17
CA GLU A 49 -1.59 -4.73 -12.02
C GLU A 49 -3.08 -4.71 -11.67
N ASP A 50 -3.64 -5.85 -11.28
CA ASP A 50 -5.06 -5.97 -10.94
C ASP A 50 -5.41 -5.55 -9.49
N GLN A 51 -4.44 -5.12 -8.68
CA GLN A 51 -4.70 -4.75 -7.29
C GLN A 51 -5.41 -3.41 -7.18
N THR A 52 -6.42 -3.36 -6.31
CA THR A 52 -7.10 -2.14 -5.90
C THR A 52 -6.38 -1.48 -4.71
N PRO A 53 -6.69 -0.20 -4.39
CA PRO A 53 -6.20 0.42 -3.15
C PRO A 53 -6.59 -0.37 -1.88
N ALA A 54 -7.71 -1.10 -1.91
CA ALA A 54 -8.14 -1.96 -0.81
C ALA A 54 -7.21 -3.16 -0.62
N ASP A 55 -6.87 -3.85 -1.72
CA ASP A 55 -5.95 -5.00 -1.71
C ASP A 55 -4.57 -4.57 -1.19
N PHE A 56 -4.12 -3.38 -1.57
CA PHE A 56 -2.84 -2.83 -1.11
C PHE A 56 -2.83 -2.56 0.40
N LEU A 57 -3.92 -1.99 0.96
CA LEU A 57 -4.04 -1.76 2.40
C LEU A 57 -4.11 -3.07 3.20
N GLU A 58 -4.90 -4.03 2.73
CA GLU A 58 -5.05 -5.34 3.36
C GLU A 58 -3.70 -6.09 3.43
N MET A 59 -2.98 -6.08 2.31
CA MET A 59 -1.62 -6.62 2.24
C MET A 59 -0.68 -5.87 3.20
N ALA A 60 -0.73 -4.55 3.27
CA ALA A 60 0.07 -3.81 4.23
C ALA A 60 -0.29 -4.20 5.68
N GLY A 61 -1.57 -4.40 5.99
CA GLY A 61 -2.03 -4.93 7.27
C GLY A 61 -1.39 -6.27 7.65
N GLN A 62 -1.30 -7.19 6.69
CA GLN A 62 -0.69 -8.52 6.90
C GLN A 62 0.82 -8.46 7.19
N HIS A 63 1.52 -7.46 6.64
CA HIS A 63 2.97 -7.31 6.82
C HIS A 63 3.36 -6.38 7.99
N THR A 64 2.39 -5.63 8.53
CA THR A 64 2.59 -4.65 9.60
C THR A 64 1.87 -5.07 10.89
N LYS A 65 2.17 -4.42 12.02
CA LYS A 65 1.35 -4.53 13.24
C LYS A 65 0.42 -3.31 13.30
N ALA A 66 -0.35 -3.11 12.25
CA ALA A 66 -1.11 -1.89 12.04
C ALA A 66 -2.02 -1.56 13.21
N ARG A 67 -1.95 -0.30 13.67
CA ARG A 67 -2.91 0.30 14.58
C ARG A 67 -3.78 1.25 13.78
N TRP A 68 -4.68 0.71 12.96
CA TRP A 68 -5.42 1.46 11.94
C TRP A 68 -6.03 2.79 12.43
N ARG A 69 -6.61 2.80 13.63
CA ARG A 69 -7.20 4.02 14.21
C ARG A 69 -6.22 5.17 14.46
N THR A 70 -4.91 4.91 14.52
CA THR A 70 -3.89 5.99 14.63
C THR A 70 -3.54 6.63 13.29
N MET A 71 -4.09 6.09 12.19
CA MET A 71 -3.90 6.58 10.82
C MET A 71 -5.04 7.48 10.36
N TYR A 72 -6.09 7.64 11.16
CA TYR A 72 -7.16 8.60 10.90
C TYR A 72 -6.63 10.03 10.84
N ARG A 73 -7.31 10.83 10.03
CA ARG A 73 -7.06 12.27 9.86
C ARG A 73 -8.35 13.06 10.12
N PRO A 74 -8.25 14.39 10.30
CA PRO A 74 -9.43 15.25 10.33
C PRO A 74 -10.25 15.10 9.04
N GLN A 75 -11.56 15.31 9.14
CA GLN A 75 -12.42 15.34 7.96
C GLN A 75 -12.06 16.53 7.05
N PRO A 76 -12.12 16.35 5.72
CA PRO A 76 -11.88 17.46 4.79
C PRO A 76 -12.95 18.54 4.96
N PRO A 77 -12.66 19.79 4.56
CA PRO A 77 -13.70 20.83 4.49
C PRO A 77 -14.80 20.42 3.51
N SER A 78 -15.96 21.09 3.59
CA SER A 78 -17.01 20.95 2.58
C SER A 78 -16.46 21.24 1.17
N PRO A 79 -16.94 20.55 0.12
CA PRO A 79 -16.42 20.71 -1.22
C PRO A 79 -16.54 22.15 -1.71
N THR A 80 -15.48 22.64 -2.34
CA THR A 80 -15.49 23.92 -3.07
C THR A 80 -16.14 23.76 -4.44
N ALA A 81 -16.33 24.87 -5.18
CA ALA A 81 -16.84 24.82 -6.55
C ALA A 81 -15.87 24.18 -7.57
N ASP A 82 -14.59 24.01 -7.21
CA ASP A 82 -13.61 23.34 -8.05
C ASP A 82 -13.88 21.83 -8.10
N ARG A 83 -14.38 21.35 -9.24
CA ARG A 83 -14.73 19.94 -9.46
C ARG A 83 -13.51 19.03 -9.45
N ASN A 84 -12.34 19.50 -9.88
CA ASN A 84 -11.10 18.69 -9.86
C ASN A 84 -10.66 18.45 -8.41
N LYS A 85 -10.73 19.49 -7.57
CA LYS A 85 -10.47 19.37 -6.13
C LYS A 85 -11.48 18.46 -5.47
N ALA A 86 -12.76 18.63 -5.79
CA ALA A 86 -13.81 17.76 -5.26
C ALA A 86 -13.60 16.29 -5.65
N ALA A 87 -13.23 15.99 -6.90
CA ALA A 87 -12.96 14.64 -7.37
C ALA A 87 -11.75 14.00 -6.66
N PHE A 88 -10.63 14.72 -6.57
CA PHE A 88 -9.44 14.21 -5.87
C PHE A 88 -9.73 13.97 -4.38
N THR A 89 -10.41 14.89 -3.70
CA THR A 89 -10.78 14.73 -2.29
C THR A 89 -11.79 13.60 -2.09
N LEU A 90 -12.75 13.41 -3.01
CA LEU A 90 -13.65 12.26 -2.99
C LEU A 90 -12.86 10.94 -3.07
N GLY A 91 -11.88 10.85 -3.97
CA GLY A 91 -10.93 9.75 -4.02
C GLY A 91 -10.24 9.49 -2.69
N SER A 92 -9.73 10.55 -2.05
CA SER A 92 -9.08 10.43 -0.74
C SER A 92 -10.03 9.92 0.36
N LEU A 93 -11.33 10.24 0.29
CA LEU A 93 -12.35 9.72 1.20
C LEU A 93 -12.66 8.25 0.94
N ILE A 94 -12.58 7.79 -0.32
CA ILE A 94 -12.64 6.36 -0.66
C ILE A 94 -11.42 5.63 -0.07
N GLY A 95 -10.22 6.20 -0.17
CA GLY A 95 -9.03 5.69 0.50
C GLY A 95 -9.20 5.60 2.03
N GLU A 96 -9.85 6.60 2.64
CA GLU A 96 -10.20 6.58 4.06
C GLU A 96 -11.21 5.47 4.39
N THR A 97 -12.18 5.18 3.51
CA THR A 97 -13.15 4.08 3.70
C THR A 97 -12.45 2.73 3.88
N PHE A 98 -11.41 2.45 3.10
CA PHE A 98 -10.62 1.22 3.24
C PHE A 98 -9.89 1.16 4.59
N LEU A 99 -9.33 2.28 5.05
CA LEU A 99 -8.71 2.36 6.38
C LEU A 99 -9.71 2.13 7.51
N ILE A 100 -10.89 2.72 7.41
CA ILE A 100 -11.94 2.59 8.42
C ILE A 100 -12.49 1.16 8.45
N TRP A 101 -12.60 0.52 7.28
CA TRP A 101 -12.96 -0.88 7.15
C TRP A 101 -11.94 -1.79 7.85
N GLU A 102 -10.65 -1.59 7.58
CA GLU A 102 -9.54 -2.27 8.29
C GLU A 102 -9.60 -2.07 9.83
N ALA A 103 -10.07 -0.92 10.28
CA ALA A 103 -10.24 -0.60 11.70
C ALA A 103 -11.52 -1.16 12.34
N GLY A 104 -12.45 -1.72 11.56
CA GLY A 104 -13.75 -2.22 12.02
C GLY A 104 -14.57 -1.16 12.78
N ASP A 105 -14.55 0.09 12.32
CA ASP A 105 -15.12 1.23 13.04
C ASP A 105 -16.38 1.78 12.36
N SER A 106 -17.54 1.24 12.75
CA SER A 106 -18.83 1.55 12.13
C SER A 106 -19.26 3.01 12.32
N GLN A 107 -18.87 3.64 13.43
CA GLN A 107 -19.19 5.05 13.67
C GLN A 107 -18.38 5.96 12.75
N GLN A 108 -17.06 5.70 12.64
CA GLN A 108 -16.23 6.47 11.72
C GLN A 108 -16.63 6.21 10.26
N PHE A 109 -17.09 5.00 9.94
CA PHE A 109 -17.58 4.65 8.61
C PHE A 109 -18.80 5.50 8.22
N ARG A 110 -19.79 5.61 9.12
CA ARG A 110 -20.94 6.50 8.92
C ARG A 110 -20.54 7.95 8.69
N ASN A 111 -19.61 8.46 9.50
CA ASN A 111 -19.14 9.84 9.39
C ASN A 111 -18.51 10.09 8.01
N ASN A 112 -17.58 9.21 7.60
CA ASN A 112 -16.93 9.28 6.29
C ASN A 112 -17.93 9.16 5.12
N ASN A 113 -18.92 8.27 5.24
CA ASN A 113 -19.97 8.14 4.22
C ASN A 113 -20.81 9.42 4.06
N GLN A 114 -21.04 10.17 5.14
CA GLN A 114 -21.75 11.45 5.05
C GLN A 114 -20.95 12.50 4.25
N ASP A 115 -19.63 12.48 4.39
CA ASP A 115 -18.73 13.33 3.61
C ASP A 115 -18.68 12.88 2.15
N ILE A 116 -18.57 11.57 1.88
CA ILE A 116 -18.66 11.01 0.52
C ILE A 116 -19.97 11.42 -0.16
N VAL A 117 -21.12 11.34 0.53
CA VAL A 117 -22.41 11.80 -0.02
C VAL A 117 -22.35 13.28 -0.41
N THR A 118 -21.70 14.11 0.41
CA THR A 118 -21.57 15.56 0.17
C THR A 118 -20.75 15.84 -1.09
N TYR A 119 -19.62 15.15 -1.26
CA TYR A 119 -18.78 15.26 -2.45
C TYR A 119 -19.45 14.67 -3.70
N CYS A 120 -20.12 13.52 -3.59
CA CYS A 120 -20.92 12.95 -4.68
C CYS A 120 -22.03 13.91 -5.13
N ARG A 121 -22.69 14.63 -4.23
CA ARG A 121 -23.68 15.67 -4.59
C ARG A 121 -23.05 16.81 -5.37
N MET A 122 -21.89 17.31 -4.94
CA MET A 122 -21.16 18.37 -5.66
C MET A 122 -20.81 17.94 -7.09
N LEU A 123 -20.47 16.66 -7.29
CA LEU A 123 -20.13 16.13 -8.61
C LEU A 123 -21.34 15.69 -9.44
N GLY A 124 -22.58 15.84 -8.95
CA GLY A 124 -23.79 15.45 -9.68
C GLY A 124 -24.10 13.94 -9.65
N LEU A 125 -23.55 13.22 -8.67
CA LEU A 125 -23.70 11.76 -8.49
C LEU A 125 -24.51 11.37 -7.26
N GLY A 126 -24.90 12.35 -6.44
CA GLY A 126 -25.54 12.13 -5.14
C GLY A 126 -26.71 11.15 -5.16
N GLU A 127 -27.66 11.32 -6.08
CA GLU A 127 -28.83 10.44 -6.17
C GLU A 127 -28.47 9.01 -6.63
N LYS A 128 -27.49 8.87 -7.54
CA LYS A 128 -27.06 7.56 -8.04
C LYS A 128 -26.26 6.77 -6.99
N MET A 129 -25.41 7.45 -6.21
CA MET A 129 -24.53 6.80 -5.23
C MET A 129 -25.16 6.59 -3.85
N LYS A 130 -26.13 7.42 -3.47
CA LYS A 130 -26.74 7.37 -2.13
C LYS A 130 -27.27 5.99 -1.73
N PRO A 131 -27.98 5.21 -2.57
CA PRO A 131 -28.47 3.88 -2.19
C PRO A 131 -27.33 2.92 -1.78
N ARG A 132 -26.22 2.90 -2.53
CA ARG A 132 -25.04 2.08 -2.20
C ARG A 132 -24.38 2.55 -0.90
N LEU A 133 -24.15 3.85 -0.74
CA LEU A 133 -23.54 4.40 0.48
C LEU A 133 -24.40 4.14 1.73
N MET A 134 -25.73 4.12 1.61
CA MET A 134 -26.63 3.72 2.69
C MET A 134 -26.54 2.21 2.99
N ALA A 135 -26.46 1.37 1.96
CA ALA A 135 -26.27 -0.07 2.13
C ALA A 135 -24.94 -0.38 2.83
N GLN A 136 -23.85 0.25 2.42
CA GLN A 136 -22.54 0.13 3.06
C GLN A 136 -22.56 0.54 4.54
N ALA A 137 -23.20 1.67 4.86
CA ALA A 137 -23.34 2.11 6.25
C ALA A 137 -24.13 1.10 7.11
N LYS A 138 -25.16 0.48 6.54
CA LYS A 138 -25.94 -0.57 7.20
C LYS A 138 -25.12 -1.86 7.40
N MET A 139 -24.34 -2.28 6.41
CA MET A 139 -23.43 -3.43 6.55
C MET A 139 -22.42 -3.19 7.67
N ALA A 140 -21.84 -1.98 7.75
CA ALA A 140 -20.91 -1.60 8.83
C ALA A 140 -21.60 -1.62 10.21
N GLU A 141 -22.86 -1.19 10.30
CA GLU A 141 -23.67 -1.26 11.52
C GLU A 141 -23.96 -2.68 12.00
N MET A 142 -24.09 -3.61 11.05
CA MET A 142 -24.40 -5.02 11.30
C MET A 142 -23.14 -5.88 11.45
N ASP A 143 -21.95 -5.26 11.49
CA ASP A 143 -20.64 -5.94 11.52
C ASP A 143 -20.42 -6.90 10.34
N GLU A 144 -21.04 -6.64 9.19
CA GLU A 144 -20.92 -7.43 7.95
C GLU A 144 -19.62 -7.08 7.19
N TRP A 145 -18.49 -7.02 7.90
CA TRP A 145 -17.22 -6.48 7.40
C TRP A 145 -16.70 -7.17 6.14
N LYS A 146 -16.90 -8.49 6.04
CA LYS A 146 -16.46 -9.26 4.87
C LYS A 146 -17.21 -8.85 3.60
N ASP A 147 -18.53 -8.73 3.69
CA ASP A 147 -19.37 -8.39 2.53
C ASP A 147 -19.26 -6.89 2.22
N LEU A 148 -19.12 -6.06 3.26
CA LEU A 148 -18.86 -4.63 3.13
C LEU A 148 -17.58 -4.35 2.32
N ARG A 149 -16.52 -5.14 2.51
CA ARG A 149 -15.26 -5.01 1.75
C ARG A 149 -15.52 -5.02 0.24
N GLN A 150 -16.27 -6.01 -0.23
CA GLN A 150 -16.59 -6.14 -1.65
C GLN A 150 -17.48 -4.99 -2.13
N GLU A 151 -18.49 -4.62 -1.34
CA GLU A 151 -19.39 -3.51 -1.69
C GLU A 151 -18.67 -2.15 -1.73
N ILE A 152 -17.62 -1.92 -0.93
CA ILE A 152 -16.79 -0.71 -1.04
C ILE A 152 -16.04 -0.70 -2.39
N VAL A 153 -15.41 -1.83 -2.76
CA VAL A 153 -14.68 -1.95 -4.04
C VAL A 153 -15.62 -1.79 -5.23
N ASP A 154 -16.76 -2.48 -5.23
CA ASP A 154 -17.78 -2.38 -6.28
C ASP A 154 -18.38 -0.96 -6.34
N GLY A 155 -18.59 -0.33 -5.18
CA GLY A 155 -19.05 1.05 -5.07
C GLY A 155 -18.05 2.05 -5.64
N HIS A 156 -16.75 1.83 -5.44
CA HIS A 156 -15.70 2.64 -6.06
C HIS A 156 -15.71 2.49 -7.59
N GLN A 157 -15.78 1.26 -8.11
CA GLN A 157 -15.84 1.03 -9.55
C GLN A 157 -17.11 1.63 -10.18
N GLU A 158 -18.25 1.53 -9.50
CA GLU A 158 -19.49 2.17 -9.94
C GLU A 158 -19.36 3.70 -9.97
N LEU A 159 -18.74 4.30 -8.94
CA LEU A 159 -18.47 5.74 -8.91
C LEU A 159 -17.66 6.20 -10.14
N LEU A 160 -16.57 5.49 -10.46
CA LEU A 160 -15.74 5.79 -11.64
C LEU A 160 -16.53 5.64 -12.94
N ARG A 161 -17.33 4.57 -13.05
CA ARG A 161 -18.19 4.31 -14.20
C ARG A 161 -19.21 5.43 -14.41
N LEU A 162 -19.86 5.91 -13.35
CA LEU A 162 -20.84 6.98 -13.42
C LEU A 162 -20.26 8.33 -13.85
N LEU A 163 -19.03 8.65 -13.43
CA LEU A 163 -18.32 9.85 -13.90
C LEU A 163 -18.04 9.76 -15.41
N ARG A 164 -17.58 8.61 -15.89
CA ARG A 164 -17.36 8.37 -17.33
C ARG A 164 -18.66 8.45 -18.14
N GLU A 165 -19.78 7.97 -17.60
CA GLU A 165 -21.11 8.16 -18.23
C GLU A 165 -21.50 9.64 -18.37
N GLN A 166 -21.02 10.51 -17.47
CA GLN A 166 -21.22 11.96 -17.53
C GLN A 166 -20.21 12.67 -18.43
N MET A 167 -19.34 11.92 -19.12
CA MET A 167 -18.20 12.44 -19.89
C MET A 167 -17.20 13.23 -19.03
N ASP A 168 -17.13 12.90 -17.74
CA ASP A 168 -16.20 13.48 -16.77
C ASP A 168 -15.02 12.52 -16.52
N ASP A 169 -14.38 12.02 -17.59
CA ASP A 169 -13.26 11.06 -17.52
C ASP A 169 -12.10 11.56 -16.65
N ASP A 170 -11.75 12.85 -16.77
CA ASP A 170 -10.72 13.49 -15.95
C ASP A 170 -11.05 13.39 -14.44
N LEU A 171 -12.33 13.54 -14.07
CA LEU A 171 -12.74 13.43 -12.68
C LEU A 171 -12.69 11.98 -12.19
N ALA A 172 -13.02 11.02 -13.05
CA ALA A 172 -12.88 9.59 -12.72
C ALA A 172 -11.41 9.26 -12.42
N VAL A 173 -10.48 9.70 -13.28
CA VAL A 173 -9.04 9.52 -13.05
C VAL A 173 -8.59 10.20 -11.76
N LEU A 174 -9.05 11.42 -11.47
CA LEU A 174 -8.69 12.12 -10.22
C LEU A 174 -9.24 11.43 -8.95
N VAL A 175 -10.43 10.84 -9.01
CA VAL A 175 -10.97 10.02 -7.90
C VAL A 175 -10.07 8.82 -7.65
N ASP A 176 -9.68 8.10 -8.71
CA ASP A 176 -8.84 6.90 -8.55
C ASP A 176 -7.44 7.23 -8.03
N ILE A 177 -6.79 8.25 -8.59
CA ILE A 177 -5.50 8.77 -8.10
C ILE A 177 -5.63 9.24 -6.64
N GLY A 178 -6.71 9.91 -6.28
CA GLY A 178 -6.95 10.36 -4.90
C GLY A 178 -7.04 9.21 -3.90
N ALA A 179 -7.67 8.09 -4.29
CA ALA A 179 -7.75 6.89 -3.47
C ALA A 179 -6.37 6.26 -3.28
N TRP A 180 -5.59 6.10 -4.36
CA TRP A 180 -4.24 5.57 -4.31
C TRP A 180 -3.27 6.45 -3.51
N MET A 181 -3.30 7.76 -3.70
CA MET A 181 -2.44 8.69 -2.96
C MET A 181 -2.71 8.62 -1.45
N ARG A 182 -3.98 8.51 -1.06
CA ARG A 182 -4.34 8.29 0.35
C ARG A 182 -3.84 6.94 0.84
N SER A 183 -3.97 5.88 0.06
CA SER A 183 -3.48 4.55 0.43
C SER A 183 -1.96 4.52 0.61
N LEU A 184 -1.21 5.14 -0.30
CA LEU A 184 0.25 5.29 -0.20
C LEU A 184 0.65 6.08 1.06
N GLU A 185 -0.07 7.15 1.39
CA GLU A 185 0.17 7.92 2.62
C GLU A 185 -0.02 7.06 3.89
N ILE A 186 -1.08 6.25 3.95
CA ILE A 186 -1.35 5.35 5.08
C ILE A 186 -0.25 4.31 5.21
N VAL A 187 0.06 3.63 4.11
CA VAL A 187 1.02 2.53 4.12
C VAL A 187 2.42 3.05 4.41
N SER A 188 2.84 4.16 3.82
CA SER A 188 4.13 4.79 4.14
C SER A 188 4.26 5.11 5.62
N LYS A 189 3.20 5.63 6.27
CA LYS A 189 3.18 5.87 7.73
C LYS A 189 3.35 4.58 8.53
N LEU A 190 2.70 3.50 8.14
CA LEU A 190 2.89 2.19 8.78
C LEU A 190 4.33 1.70 8.68
N VAL A 191 4.94 1.85 7.50
CA VAL A 191 6.32 1.40 7.25
C VAL A 191 7.35 2.24 8.01
N VAL A 192 7.09 3.53 8.26
CA VAL A 192 7.96 4.37 9.11
C VAL A 192 8.13 3.76 10.52
N GLU A 193 7.13 3.06 11.04
CA GLU A 193 7.18 2.44 12.37
C GLU A 193 7.83 1.04 12.37
N ILE A 194 8.23 0.52 11.21
CA ILE A 194 8.77 -0.84 11.05
C ILE A 194 10.31 -0.81 10.98
N PRO A 195 11.00 -1.59 11.83
CA PRO A 195 12.47 -1.67 11.79
C PRO A 195 13.00 -2.58 10.67
N ASP A 196 12.17 -3.50 10.17
CA ASP A 196 12.54 -4.53 9.20
C ASP A 196 12.83 -3.93 7.82
N VAL A 197 14.07 -4.10 7.33
CA VAL A 197 14.51 -3.55 6.03
C VAL A 197 13.70 -4.14 4.86
N ASP A 198 13.36 -5.44 4.93
CA ASP A 198 12.64 -6.19 3.90
C ASP A 198 11.21 -5.69 3.65
N LYS A 199 10.64 -4.95 4.61
CA LYS A 199 9.30 -4.38 4.50
C LYS A 199 9.31 -2.94 3.99
N ARG A 200 10.47 -2.31 3.85
CA ARG A 200 10.55 -0.90 3.40
C ARG A 200 9.96 -0.66 1.99
N PRO A 201 10.09 -1.58 1.01
CA PRO A 201 9.44 -1.40 -0.30
C PRO A 201 7.91 -1.28 -0.25
N LEU A 202 7.27 -1.85 0.77
CA LEU A 202 5.81 -1.73 0.98
C LEU A 202 5.37 -0.27 1.07
N CYS A 203 6.25 0.65 1.49
CA CYS A 203 6.00 2.10 1.57
C CYS A 203 5.42 2.69 0.28
N ILE A 204 5.80 2.14 -0.88
CA ILE A 204 5.30 2.56 -2.20
C ILE A 204 4.59 1.42 -2.97
N GLY A 205 4.47 0.22 -2.38
CA GLY A 205 4.06 -1.00 -3.06
C GLY A 205 5.10 -1.50 -4.08
N SER A 206 5.29 -0.76 -5.16
CA SER A 206 6.34 -0.99 -6.15
C SER A 206 6.59 0.26 -7.01
N PRO A 207 7.76 0.38 -7.68
CA PRO A 207 7.95 1.41 -8.70
C PRO A 207 6.95 1.34 -9.86
N ALA A 208 6.40 0.14 -10.17
CA ALA A 208 5.41 -0.04 -11.22
C ALA A 208 4.08 0.65 -10.88
N LEU A 209 3.61 0.55 -9.63
CA LEU A 209 2.43 1.28 -9.18
C LEU A 209 2.58 2.80 -9.37
N LEU A 210 3.76 3.35 -9.06
CA LEU A 210 4.03 4.77 -9.26
C LEU A 210 4.02 5.14 -10.76
N ALA A 211 4.57 4.27 -11.61
CA ALA A 211 4.56 4.47 -13.06
C ALA A 211 3.12 4.44 -13.62
N ASP A 212 2.27 3.53 -13.15
CA ASP A 212 0.87 3.42 -13.56
C ASP A 212 0.07 4.66 -13.16
N LEU A 213 0.21 5.14 -11.92
CA LEU A 213 -0.43 6.38 -11.48
C LEU A 213 0.02 7.60 -12.31
N ARG A 214 1.28 7.64 -12.74
CA ARG A 214 1.76 8.67 -13.66
C ARG A 214 1.18 8.51 -15.07
N GLN A 215 1.01 7.27 -15.52
CA GLN A 215 0.39 6.96 -16.80
C GLN A 215 -1.08 7.39 -16.81
N ASP A 216 -1.83 7.12 -15.75
CA ASP A 216 -3.20 7.59 -15.56
C ASP A 216 -3.26 9.12 -15.51
N PHE A 217 -2.36 9.76 -14.75
CA PHE A 217 -2.25 11.22 -14.76
C PHE A 217 -2.00 11.77 -16.17
N SER A 218 -1.26 11.04 -17.02
CA SER A 218 -0.99 11.46 -18.39
C SER A 218 -2.22 11.40 -19.30
N THR A 219 -3.27 10.64 -18.96
CA THR A 219 -4.50 10.58 -19.75
C THR A 219 -5.43 11.78 -19.51
N LEU A 220 -5.21 12.53 -18.43
CA LEU A 220 -5.97 13.73 -18.11
C LEU A 220 -5.88 14.77 -19.24
N GLY A 221 -6.97 15.51 -19.46
CA GLY A 221 -7.02 16.65 -20.36
C GLY A 221 -5.97 17.72 -20.06
N GLU A 222 -5.52 18.46 -21.07
CA GLU A 222 -4.43 19.44 -20.91
C GLU A 222 -4.71 20.49 -19.83
N ASN A 223 -5.93 21.00 -19.75
CA ASN A 223 -6.33 21.99 -18.74
C ASN A 223 -6.24 21.40 -17.32
N THR A 224 -6.73 20.18 -17.12
CA THR A 224 -6.68 19.48 -15.83
C THR A 224 -5.24 19.21 -15.44
N ARG A 225 -4.42 18.66 -16.34
CA ARG A 225 -3.00 18.42 -16.08
C ARG A 225 -2.28 19.70 -15.67
N ARG A 226 -2.51 20.82 -16.35
CA ARG A 226 -1.84 22.11 -16.05
C ARG A 226 -2.38 22.82 -14.82
N SER A 227 -3.46 22.33 -14.20
CA SER A 227 -4.01 22.95 -13.00
C SER A 227 -2.98 22.92 -11.86
N THR A 228 -2.79 24.07 -11.21
CA THR A 228 -1.90 24.22 -10.05
C THR A 228 -2.29 23.30 -8.88
N LEU A 229 -3.55 22.86 -8.87
CA LEU A 229 -4.06 21.93 -7.87
C LEU A 229 -3.41 20.54 -7.95
N VAL A 230 -3.28 19.98 -9.16
CA VAL A 230 -2.89 18.56 -9.34
C VAL A 230 -1.42 18.40 -9.73
N GLN A 231 -0.74 19.49 -10.06
CA GLN A 231 0.71 19.51 -10.32
C GLN A 231 1.57 18.98 -9.14
N PRO A 232 1.26 19.29 -7.86
CA PRO A 232 1.97 18.69 -6.73
C PRO A 232 1.91 17.17 -6.70
N VAL A 233 0.80 16.56 -7.11
CA VAL A 233 0.60 15.10 -7.14
C VAL A 233 1.57 14.44 -8.12
N ILE A 234 1.58 14.89 -9.37
CA ILE A 234 2.49 14.33 -10.38
C ILE A 234 3.96 14.60 -10.05
N GLY A 235 4.25 15.74 -9.39
CA GLY A 235 5.58 16.06 -8.89
C GLY A 235 6.08 15.03 -7.86
N VAL A 236 5.26 14.72 -6.86
CA VAL A 236 5.60 13.70 -5.85
C VAL A 236 5.71 12.32 -6.46
N LEU A 237 4.75 11.89 -7.30
CA LEU A 237 4.81 10.58 -7.95
C LEU A 237 6.08 10.41 -8.80
N THR A 238 6.46 11.44 -9.55
CA THR A 238 7.68 11.43 -10.38
C THR A 238 8.95 11.33 -9.54
N GLU A 239 9.05 12.09 -8.45
CA GLU A 239 10.22 12.05 -7.57
C GLU A 239 10.30 10.72 -6.82
N LEU A 240 9.17 10.19 -6.33
CA LEU A 240 9.13 8.88 -5.67
C LEU A 240 9.55 7.77 -6.63
N GLU A 241 9.02 7.72 -7.85
CA GLU A 241 9.43 6.69 -8.82
C GLU A 241 10.94 6.78 -9.09
N LYS A 242 11.46 7.98 -9.31
CA LYS A 242 12.88 8.19 -9.55
C LYS A 242 13.75 7.71 -8.39
N VAL A 243 13.40 8.07 -7.16
CA VAL A 243 14.18 7.71 -5.96
C VAL A 243 14.10 6.21 -5.68
N TRP A 244 12.92 5.61 -5.80
CA TRP A 244 12.71 4.19 -5.50
C TRP A 244 13.12 3.24 -6.64
N ASN A 245 13.30 3.75 -7.85
CA ASN A 245 13.80 3.00 -9.01
C ASN A 245 15.31 3.22 -9.27
N ASP A 246 16.00 4.03 -8.46
CA ASP A 246 17.44 4.28 -8.64
C ASP A 246 18.28 3.04 -8.30
N LYS A 247 18.82 2.42 -9.35
CA LYS A 247 19.66 1.22 -9.27
C LYS A 247 20.98 1.44 -8.53
N ASN A 248 21.41 2.70 -8.37
CA ASN A 248 22.62 3.06 -7.65
C ASN A 248 22.37 3.26 -6.14
N THR A 249 21.11 3.32 -5.71
CA THR A 249 20.76 3.40 -4.31
C THR A 249 20.88 1.99 -3.70
N GLY A 250 21.58 1.87 -2.56
CA GLY A 250 21.59 0.63 -1.75
C GLY A 250 20.22 0.38 -1.10
N PRO A 251 20.01 -0.71 -0.34
CA PRO A 251 18.69 -1.05 0.24
C PRO A 251 17.96 0.16 0.85
N PRO A 252 16.62 0.27 0.69
CA PRO A 252 15.89 1.46 1.15
C PRO A 252 16.21 1.75 2.61
N THR A 253 16.53 3.00 2.92
CA THR A 253 16.92 3.42 4.29
C THR A 253 15.70 3.90 5.08
N GLN A 254 15.80 3.97 6.41
CA GLN A 254 14.73 4.55 7.23
C GLN A 254 14.44 6.01 6.85
N GLY A 255 15.48 6.79 6.54
CA GLY A 255 15.34 8.17 6.08
C GLY A 255 14.70 8.29 4.70
N MET A 256 14.79 7.25 3.86
CA MET A 256 14.07 7.21 2.57
C MET A 256 12.58 6.94 2.78
N VAL A 257 12.22 6.02 3.67
CA VAL A 257 10.83 5.76 4.06
C VAL A 257 10.20 6.99 4.70
N ALA A 258 10.88 7.62 5.67
CA ALA A 258 10.39 8.84 6.33
C ALA A 258 10.13 9.97 5.33
N ARG A 259 11.10 10.25 4.43
CA ARG A 259 10.91 11.27 3.38
C ARG A 259 9.76 10.95 2.44
N THR A 260 9.57 9.68 2.09
CA THR A 260 8.44 9.25 1.25
C THR A 260 7.12 9.55 1.93
N HIS A 261 6.98 9.21 3.21
CA HIS A 261 5.79 9.53 3.99
C HIS A 261 5.56 11.04 4.09
N ASP A 262 6.61 11.83 4.38
CA ASP A 262 6.50 13.29 4.49
C ASP A 262 6.01 13.92 3.18
N GLN A 263 6.56 13.50 2.03
CA GLN A 263 6.14 14.00 0.72
C GLN A 263 4.67 13.68 0.41
N LEU A 264 4.23 12.44 0.71
CA LEU A 264 2.84 12.03 0.50
C LEU A 264 1.90 12.80 1.43
N ARG A 265 2.25 12.89 2.72
CA ARG A 265 1.47 13.62 3.73
C ARG A 265 1.31 15.09 3.36
N GLU A 266 2.39 15.77 2.99
CA GLU A 266 2.34 17.19 2.64
C GLU A 266 1.42 17.47 1.45
N VAL A 267 1.51 16.67 0.39
CA VAL A 267 0.62 16.80 -0.77
C VAL A 267 -0.84 16.47 -0.39
N MET A 268 -1.08 15.41 0.37
CA MET A 268 -2.44 15.05 0.79
C MET A 268 -3.07 16.12 1.69
N GLU A 269 -2.33 16.66 2.65
CA GLU A 269 -2.79 17.76 3.52
C GLU A 269 -3.14 19.00 2.70
N GLU A 270 -2.28 19.40 1.76
CA GLU A 270 -2.49 20.58 0.92
C GLU A 270 -3.72 20.44 0.01
N LEU A 271 -3.92 19.28 -0.61
CA LEU A 271 -5.00 19.11 -1.60
C LEU A 271 -6.35 18.81 -0.97
N THR A 272 -6.39 18.19 0.20
CA THR A 272 -7.63 17.62 0.76
C THR A 272 -8.06 18.25 2.06
N LEU A 273 -7.16 18.89 2.83
CA LEU A 273 -7.49 19.43 4.15
C LEU A 273 -7.42 20.97 4.22
N LYS A 274 -6.76 21.61 3.25
CA LYS A 274 -6.71 23.08 3.08
C LYS A 274 -7.56 23.47 1.88
#